data_AF-A0A7S0LAK8-F1
#
_entry.id   AF-A0A7S0LAK8-F1
#
_cell.length_a   1.000
_cell.length_b   1.000
_cell.length_c   1.000
_cell.angle_alpha   90.00
_cell.angle_beta   90.00
_cell.angle_gamma   90.00
#
_symmetry.space_group_name_H-M   'P 1'
#
loop_
_entity.id
_entity.type
_entity.pdbx_description
1 polymer ?
#
loop_
_entity_poly.entity_id
_entity_poly.type
_entity_poly.pdbx_seq_one_letter_code
_entity_poly.pdbx_strand_id
1 'polypeptide(L)'
;GSAEVVDEIISDPRVGFKAWYNERGLWGQGVYFARDAVYSVECPGCCDECFDAKGNRMVLLCLVQTGLPTVGEEHLTRDMPKVHEEMRPKITYDTFVDCPSNPEMFVTPVGVSLAYPAYVIHFSQDAHPAYAIHFS
;
A
#
# COMPACT_ATOMS: atom_id res chain seq x y z
N GLY A 1 -2.15 10.76 -3.01
CA GLY A 1 -3.37 10.28 -2.31
C GLY A 1 -4.12 11.49 -1.79
N SER A 2 -5.44 11.41 -1.63
CA SER A 2 -6.28 12.50 -1.11
C SER A 2 -7.22 12.00 -0.01
N ALA A 3 -7.80 12.93 0.75
CA ALA A 3 -8.76 12.59 1.81
C ALA A 3 -9.98 11.84 1.28
N GLU A 4 -10.46 12.19 0.08
CA GLU A 4 -11.58 11.51 -0.57
C GLU A 4 -11.26 10.05 -0.88
N VAL A 5 -10.01 9.75 -1.27
CA VAL A 5 -9.55 8.37 -1.48
C VAL A 5 -9.53 7.60 -0.15
N VAL A 6 -9.11 8.25 0.93
CA VAL A 6 -9.14 7.64 2.27
C VAL A 6 -10.57 7.35 2.72
N ASP A 7 -11.49 8.31 2.55
CA ASP A 7 -12.90 8.13 2.87
C ASP A 7 -13.53 7.00 2.04
N GLU A 8 -13.18 6.91 0.75
CA GLU A 8 -13.61 5.80 -0.10
C GLU A 8 -13.09 4.45 0.42
N ILE A 9 -11.81 4.35 0.78
CA ILE A 9 -11.19 3.16 1.37
C ILE A 9 -11.91 2.73 2.66
N ILE A 10 -12.26 3.66 3.52
CA ILE A 10 -12.92 3.35 4.80
C ILE A 10 -14.38 2.96 4.59
N SER A 11 -15.07 3.58 3.63
CA SER A 11 -16.49 3.33 3.37
C SER A 11 -16.77 1.92 2.87
N ASP A 12 -15.89 1.37 2.03
CA ASP A 12 -15.90 -0.04 1.63
C ASP A 12 -14.46 -0.57 1.46
N PRO A 13 -13.86 -1.15 2.51
CA PRO A 13 -12.48 -1.62 2.47
C PRO A 13 -12.25 -2.79 1.50
N ARG A 14 -13.31 -3.43 0.99
CA ARG A 14 -13.18 -4.54 0.03
C ARG A 14 -12.85 -4.03 -1.38
N VAL A 15 -13.30 -2.84 -1.73
CA VAL A 15 -13.14 -2.27 -3.09
C VAL A 15 -12.40 -0.94 -3.10
N GLY A 16 -12.19 -0.31 -1.94
CA GLY A 16 -11.60 1.01 -1.86
C GLY A 16 -10.09 1.04 -2.16
N PHE A 17 -9.36 -0.06 -1.94
CA PHE A 17 -7.99 -0.22 -2.42
C PHE A 17 -7.96 -0.48 -3.94
N LYS A 18 -8.12 0.58 -4.72
CA LYS A 18 -8.24 0.53 -6.18
C LYS A 18 -6.88 0.49 -6.86
N ALA A 19 -6.38 -0.71 -7.11
CA ALA A 19 -5.08 -0.98 -7.73
C ALA A 19 -4.88 -0.43 -9.15
N TRP A 20 -5.97 -0.09 -9.87
CA TRP A 20 -5.91 0.39 -11.26
C TRP A 20 -5.58 1.88 -11.40
N TYR A 21 -5.44 2.64 -10.30
CA TYR A 21 -4.91 4.01 -10.37
C TYR A 21 -3.41 4.06 -10.68
N ASN A 22 -2.69 2.97 -10.44
CA ASN A 22 -1.27 2.86 -10.77
C ASN A 22 -1.16 2.16 -12.13
N GLU A 23 -0.96 2.92 -13.21
CA GLU A 23 -0.78 2.34 -14.55
C GLU A 23 0.52 1.54 -14.66
N ARG A 24 1.55 1.91 -13.89
CA ARG A 24 2.84 1.21 -13.77
C ARG A 24 3.47 1.49 -12.40
N GLY A 25 4.24 0.55 -11.88
CA GLY A 25 5.04 0.75 -10.67
C GLY A 25 6.25 -0.19 -10.65
N LEU A 26 7.28 0.20 -9.89
CA LEU A 26 8.60 -0.43 -9.89
C LEU A 26 8.57 -1.95 -9.64
N TRP A 27 7.61 -2.41 -8.84
CA TRP A 27 7.48 -3.82 -8.43
C TRP A 27 6.21 -4.48 -8.97
N GLY A 28 5.63 -3.90 -10.04
CA GLY A 28 4.43 -4.39 -10.70
C GLY A 28 3.19 -3.55 -10.43
N GLN A 29 2.13 -3.83 -11.18
CA GLN A 29 0.85 -3.14 -11.05
C GLN A 29 0.09 -3.62 -9.81
N GLY A 30 -0.29 -2.70 -8.93
CA GLY A 30 -0.97 -3.06 -7.69
C GLY A 30 -1.16 -1.90 -6.72
N VAL A 31 -1.56 -2.25 -5.49
CA VAL A 31 -1.61 -1.33 -4.35
C VAL A 31 -0.34 -1.50 -3.53
N TYR A 32 0.30 -0.39 -3.21
CA TYR A 32 1.62 -0.34 -2.57
C TYR A 32 1.45 -0.06 -1.08
N PHE A 33 2.11 -0.86 -0.25
CA PHE A 33 2.14 -0.75 1.19
C PHE A 33 3.59 -0.71 1.67
N ALA A 34 3.97 0.39 2.30
CA ALA A 34 5.27 0.51 2.93
C ALA A 34 5.26 -0.14 4.31
N ARG A 35 6.37 -0.79 4.70
CA ARG A 35 6.59 -1.24 6.07
C ARG A 35 6.76 -0.06 7.02
N ASP A 36 7.57 0.91 6.61
CA ASP A 36 7.92 2.08 7.41
C ASP A 36 7.13 3.31 6.95
N ALA A 37 6.46 3.97 7.90
CA ALA A 37 5.58 5.11 7.61
C ALA A 37 6.29 6.28 6.92
N VAL A 38 7.61 6.44 7.13
CA VAL A 38 8.44 7.44 6.46
C VAL A 38 8.26 7.38 4.94
N TYR A 39 8.20 6.19 4.34
CA TYR A 39 7.97 6.07 2.90
C TYR A 39 6.62 6.65 2.50
N SER A 40 5.54 6.35 3.22
CA SER A 40 4.21 6.88 2.89
C SER A 40 4.11 8.39 3.06
N VAL A 41 4.89 8.97 3.98
CA VAL A 41 4.87 10.41 4.30
C VAL A 41 5.76 11.23 3.36
N GLU A 42 6.95 10.72 3.03
CA GLU A 42 7.98 11.44 2.27
C GLU A 42 7.97 11.11 0.77
N CYS A 43 7.35 10.01 0.35
CA CYS A 43 7.26 9.66 -1.07
C CYS A 43 6.34 10.65 -1.81
N PRO A 44 6.85 11.34 -2.85
CA PRO A 44 6.06 12.28 -3.63
C PRO A 44 4.79 11.64 -4.20
N GLY A 45 3.65 12.30 -4.00
CA GLY A 45 2.34 11.84 -4.49
C GLY A 45 1.64 10.81 -3.60
N CYS A 46 2.26 10.31 -2.52
CA CYS A 46 1.60 9.40 -1.58
C CYS A 46 0.67 10.16 -0.62
N CYS A 47 1.23 11.00 0.25
CA CYS A 47 0.50 11.70 1.33
C CYS A 47 0.42 13.23 1.14
N ASP A 48 1.03 13.78 0.08
CA ASP A 48 1.20 15.23 -0.10
C ASP A 48 -0.10 16.05 -0.17
N GLU A 49 -1.20 15.43 -0.58
CA GLU A 49 -2.53 16.06 -0.72
C GLU A 49 -3.56 15.43 0.22
N CYS A 50 -3.12 14.55 1.12
CA CYS A 50 -4.00 13.77 1.98
C CYS A 50 -4.18 14.46 3.33
N PHE A 51 -5.01 15.49 3.37
CA PHE A 51 -5.26 16.28 4.58
C PHE A 51 -6.69 16.16 5.08
N ASP A 52 -6.87 16.08 6.40
CA ASP A 52 -8.18 16.19 7.02
C ASP A 52 -8.72 17.64 7.01
N ALA A 53 -9.96 17.82 7.46
CA ALA A 53 -10.60 19.14 7.54
C ALA A 53 -9.89 20.15 8.47
N LYS A 54 -8.94 19.71 9.30
CA LYS A 54 -8.13 20.54 10.20
C LYS A 54 -6.73 20.81 9.63
N GLY A 55 -6.40 20.29 8.46
CA GLY A 55 -5.08 20.41 7.82
C GLY A 55 -4.04 19.43 8.33
N ASN A 56 -4.41 18.39 9.08
CA ASN A 56 -3.47 17.32 9.45
C ASN A 56 -3.31 16.34 8.29
N ARG A 57 -2.11 15.80 8.10
CA ARG A 57 -1.88 14.71 7.15
C ARG A 57 -2.57 13.44 7.63
N MET A 58 -3.02 12.63 6.69
CA MET A 58 -3.66 11.34 6.93
C MET A 58 -2.83 10.21 6.30
N VAL A 59 -2.61 9.14 7.06
CA VAL A 59 -2.00 7.90 6.56
C VAL A 59 -2.78 6.69 7.09
N LEU A 60 -2.92 5.66 6.25
CA LEU A 60 -3.57 4.42 6.65
C LEU A 60 -2.57 3.43 7.25
N LEU A 61 -2.95 2.83 8.39
CA LEU A 61 -2.31 1.63 8.89
C LEU A 61 -3.14 0.42 8.47
N CYS A 62 -2.56 -0.44 7.64
CA CYS A 62 -3.25 -1.55 7.01
C CYS A 62 -2.76 -2.89 7.55
N LEU A 63 -3.68 -3.83 7.73
CA LEU A 63 -3.36 -5.25 7.87
C LEU A 63 -3.35 -5.86 6.47
N VAL A 64 -2.19 -6.27 5.98
CA VAL A 64 -2.02 -6.80 4.62
C VAL A 64 -1.73 -8.30 4.69
N GLN A 65 -2.54 -9.10 4.00
CA GLN A 65 -2.29 -10.52 3.79
C GLN A 65 -1.23 -10.69 2.70
N THR A 66 0.02 -10.86 3.11
CA THR A 66 1.17 -10.95 2.20
C THR A 66 1.34 -12.30 1.51
N GLY A 67 0.79 -13.36 2.12
CA GLY A 67 0.82 -14.72 1.54
C GLY A 67 2.25 -15.18 1.21
N LEU A 68 2.42 -15.73 0.01
CA LEU A 68 3.71 -16.09 -0.57
C LEU A 68 4.27 -14.94 -1.42
N PRO A 69 5.25 -14.17 -0.93
CA PRO A 69 5.82 -13.05 -1.67
C PRO A 69 6.87 -13.50 -2.69
N THR A 70 7.10 -12.67 -3.70
CA THR A 70 8.23 -12.79 -4.63
C THR A 70 8.75 -11.41 -5.02
N VAL A 71 9.96 -11.32 -5.58
CA VAL A 71 10.49 -10.05 -6.08
C VAL A 71 9.59 -9.52 -7.21
N GLY A 72 9.16 -8.28 -7.10
CA GLY A 72 8.37 -7.60 -8.11
C GLY A 72 9.18 -7.12 -9.29
N GLU A 73 8.51 -6.96 -10.43
CA GLU A 73 9.11 -6.52 -11.68
C GLU A 73 8.14 -5.56 -12.38
N GLU A 74 8.65 -4.51 -13.02
CA GLU A 74 7.84 -3.42 -13.61
C GLU A 74 6.78 -3.90 -14.62
N HIS A 75 7.04 -5.02 -15.30
CA HIS A 75 6.15 -5.55 -16.32
C HIS A 75 5.03 -6.44 -15.76
N LEU A 76 5.01 -6.74 -14.46
CA LEU A 76 3.96 -7.55 -13.87
C LEU A 76 2.65 -6.75 -13.84
N THR A 77 1.59 -7.34 -14.40
CA THR A 77 0.25 -6.74 -14.47
C THR A 77 -0.80 -7.75 -14.02
N ARG A 78 -2.06 -7.32 -13.93
CA ARG A 78 -3.19 -8.22 -13.63
C ARG A 78 -3.22 -9.46 -14.54
N ASP A 79 -2.94 -9.27 -15.82
CA ASP A 79 -3.04 -10.31 -16.85
C ASP A 79 -1.76 -11.14 -16.98
N MET A 80 -0.70 -10.77 -16.25
CA MET A 80 0.58 -11.47 -16.21
C MET A 80 0.99 -11.79 -14.77
N PRO A 81 0.28 -12.72 -14.09
CA PRO A 81 0.63 -13.13 -12.74
C PRO A 81 1.98 -13.87 -12.73
N LYS A 82 2.76 -13.67 -11.66
CA LYS A 82 4.02 -14.40 -11.45
C LYS A 82 3.71 -15.77 -10.83
N VAL A 83 4.19 -16.83 -11.48
CA VAL A 83 3.93 -18.23 -11.10
C VAL A 83 5.17 -18.85 -10.47
N HIS A 84 4.97 -19.65 -9.44
CA HIS A 84 6.03 -20.48 -8.84
C HIS A 84 6.25 -21.74 -9.68
N GLU A 85 7.14 -21.66 -10.67
CA GLU A 85 7.35 -22.71 -11.70
C GLU A 85 7.75 -24.09 -11.14
N GLU A 86 8.47 -24.11 -10.01
CA GLU A 86 8.96 -25.33 -9.37
C GLU A 86 7.91 -26.06 -8.52
N MET A 87 6.82 -25.39 -8.14
CA MET A 87 5.76 -25.98 -7.32
C MET A 87 4.83 -26.88 -8.16
N ARG A 88 4.32 -27.95 -7.53
CA ARG A 88 3.37 -28.90 -8.10
C ARG A 88 2.24 -29.17 -7.09
N PRO A 89 0.99 -28.70 -7.32
CA PRO A 89 0.53 -27.93 -8.49
C PRO A 89 1.20 -26.54 -8.57
N LYS A 90 1.22 -25.95 -9.77
CA LYS A 90 1.68 -24.57 -9.96
C LYS A 90 0.79 -23.64 -9.15
N ILE A 91 1.40 -22.71 -8.42
CA ILE A 91 0.70 -21.66 -7.66
C ILE A 91 1.20 -20.29 -8.09
N THR A 92 0.37 -19.26 -7.97
CA THR A 92 0.75 -17.86 -8.15
C THR A 92 1.28 -17.28 -6.85
N TYR A 93 2.22 -16.36 -6.94
CA TYR A 93 2.62 -15.56 -5.78
C TYR A 93 1.50 -14.58 -5.40
N ASP A 94 1.34 -14.34 -4.10
CA ASP A 94 0.26 -13.52 -3.55
C ASP A 94 0.60 -12.03 -3.54
N THR A 95 1.88 -11.70 -3.35
CA THR A 95 2.38 -10.32 -3.31
C THR A 95 3.73 -10.17 -3.98
N PHE A 96 4.04 -8.94 -4.39
CA PHE A 96 5.36 -8.57 -4.89
C PHE A 96 6.09 -7.70 -3.87
N VAL A 97 7.40 -7.89 -3.75
CA VAL A 97 8.26 -7.13 -2.83
C VAL A 97 9.47 -6.55 -3.55
N ASP A 98 10.07 -5.54 -2.95
CA ASP A 98 11.30 -4.92 -3.42
C ASP A 98 12.54 -5.80 -3.17
N CYS A 99 12.61 -6.43 -1.99
CA CYS A 99 13.71 -7.28 -1.57
C CYS A 99 13.17 -8.52 -0.83
N PRO A 100 13.58 -9.75 -1.20
CA PRO A 100 12.99 -10.96 -0.60
C PRO A 100 13.50 -11.22 0.83
N SER A 101 14.71 -10.75 1.16
CA SER A 101 15.32 -10.99 2.48
C SER A 101 14.93 -9.95 3.53
N ASN A 102 14.57 -8.74 3.11
CA ASN A 102 14.14 -7.65 3.99
C ASN A 102 13.20 -6.70 3.23
N PRO A 103 11.93 -7.09 3.02
CA PRO A 103 10.98 -6.26 2.30
C PRO A 103 10.70 -4.94 3.02
N GLU A 104 10.72 -3.84 2.28
CA GLU A 104 10.28 -2.51 2.74
C GLU A 104 9.01 -2.05 2.00
N MET A 105 8.75 -2.64 0.83
CA MET A 105 7.55 -2.41 0.04
C MET A 105 6.84 -3.72 -0.27
N PHE A 106 5.51 -3.72 -0.14
CA PHE A 106 4.64 -4.81 -0.54
C PHE A 106 3.63 -4.32 -1.56
N VAL A 107 3.45 -5.07 -2.64
CA VAL A 107 2.49 -4.78 -3.69
C VAL A 107 1.47 -5.91 -3.76
N THR A 108 0.20 -5.59 -3.52
CA THR A 108 -0.90 -6.53 -3.74
C THR A 108 -1.38 -6.42 -5.18
N PRO A 109 -1.45 -7.53 -5.95
CA PRO A 109 -1.89 -7.50 -7.35
C PRO A 109 -3.31 -6.94 -7.53
N VAL A 110 -3.59 -6.40 -8.72
CA VAL A 110 -4.89 -5.83 -9.08
C VAL A 110 -6.01 -6.88 -8.96
N GLY A 111 -7.14 -6.48 -8.35
CA GLY A 111 -8.35 -7.30 -8.31
C GLY A 111 -8.42 -8.28 -7.14
N VAL A 112 -7.44 -8.25 -6.22
CA VAL A 112 -7.47 -9.01 -4.97
C VAL A 112 -7.50 -8.03 -3.80
N SER A 113 -8.52 -8.10 -2.95
CA SER A 113 -8.55 -7.35 -1.70
C SER A 113 -7.78 -8.14 -0.65
N LEU A 114 -6.49 -7.80 -0.50
CA LEU A 114 -5.58 -8.41 0.48
C LEU A 114 -5.24 -7.46 1.63
N ALA A 115 -5.96 -6.35 1.77
CA ALA A 115 -5.66 -5.35 2.78
C ALA A 115 -6.93 -4.86 3.49
N TYR A 116 -6.81 -4.71 4.81
CA TYR A 116 -7.84 -4.11 5.65
C TYR A 116 -7.28 -2.83 6.29
N PRO A 117 -7.91 -1.65 6.10
CA PRO A 117 -7.48 -0.41 6.71
C PRO A 117 -7.89 -0.42 8.18
N ALA A 118 -6.99 -0.81 9.08
CA ALA A 118 -7.31 -0.95 10.49
C ALA A 118 -7.41 0.39 11.20
N TYR A 119 -6.60 1.37 10.81
CA TYR A 119 -6.60 2.71 11.38
C TYR A 119 -6.33 3.79 10.34
N VAL A 120 -6.88 4.96 10.60
CA VAL A 120 -6.52 6.23 9.95
C VAL A 120 -5.73 7.04 10.97
N ILE A 121 -4.50 7.37 10.65
CA ILE A 121 -3.63 8.16 11.53
C ILE A 121 -3.62 9.59 11.02
N HIS A 122 -4.04 10.52 11.87
CA HIS A 122 -4.01 11.94 11.64
C HIS A 122 -2.80 12.55 12.38
N PHE A 123 -1.95 13.30 11.69
CA PHE A 123 -0.76 13.90 12.30
C PHE A 123 -0.40 15.26 11.69
N SER A 124 0.10 16.17 12.51
CA SER A 124 0.71 17.43 12.08
C SER A 124 2.22 17.23 11.89
N GLN A 125 2.78 17.84 10.84
CA GLN A 125 4.22 18.10 10.76
C GLN A 125 4.46 19.48 11.38
N ASP A 126 4.42 19.58 12.71
CA ASP A 126 4.96 20.77 13.37
C ASP A 126 6.48 20.79 13.19
N ALA A 127 7.06 21.96 12.90
CA ALA A 127 8.48 22.13 12.63
C ALA A 127 9.41 21.94 13.87
N HIS A 128 9.01 21.13 14.87
CA HIS A 128 9.78 20.88 16.08
C HIS A 128 9.79 19.40 16.51
N PRO A 129 10.90 18.91 17.11
CA PRO A 129 11.18 17.49 17.27
C PRO A 129 10.47 16.92 18.50
N ALA A 130 9.19 16.59 18.38
CA ALA A 130 8.52 15.67 19.29
C ALA A 130 7.29 15.09 18.60
N TYR A 131 7.42 13.85 18.10
CA TYR A 131 6.32 13.07 17.53
C TYR A 131 5.21 12.88 18.58
N ALA A 132 4.09 13.58 18.43
CA ALA A 132 2.84 13.28 19.13
C ALA A 132 1.88 12.59 18.15
N ILE A 133 1.79 11.26 18.23
CA ILE A 133 0.78 10.49 17.49
C ILE A 133 -0.46 10.41 18.38
N HIS A 134 -1.58 10.97 17.90
CA HIS A 134 -2.89 10.85 18.53
C HIS A 134 -3.68 9.72 17.87
N PHE A 135 -4.15 8.76 18.66
CA PHE A 135 -5.12 7.75 18.23
C PHE A 135 -6.53 8.25 18.60
N SER A 136 -7.44 8.26 17.62
CA SER A 136 -8.87 8.52 17.80
C SER A 136 -9.68 7.26 17.59
#